data_AF-A0A958QKL3-F1
#
_entry.id   AF-A0A958QKL3-F1
#
_cell.length_a   1.000
_cell.length_b   1.000
_cell.length_c   1.000
_cell.angle_alpha   90.00
_cell.angle_beta   90.00
_cell.angle_gamma   90.00
#
_symmetry.space_group_name_H-M   'P 1'
#
loop_
_entity.id
_entity.type
_entity.pdbx_description
1 polymer ?
#
loop_
_entity_poly.entity_id
_entity_poly.type
_entity_poly.pdbx_seq_one_letter_code
_entity_poly.pdbx_strand_id
1 'polypeptide(L)'
;MRFIVAFTLLMILGACSSSTRTVNGNENYEPCVSDVCGTEPSYCSSPTITDPVTISGDAYYVKRLPNGTGLGGPSGNLPIRFAEVAIVNGSGSVLGCGATDANGAFAINIQRVSASVYAQVRSRANTTGKLVASVLDSPLKFNYYKVTTDTPVTGNANRTLADTIAPHDGDIEGGAFNILDRLYEANEFLRTETAGCNTVDASCTPITNTPKVTAFWKPGFNPGTYLGNSASDTVSFYLSGTSRLYIVGGVSGNVNSADTDHFDDAVIVHEFGHFLEDIYAGSDSPGGSHNANSVIDPRLAWSEGWATYFSMSSRASPMYIDTYGNTDGTTGKYFYHNLDTNSPKRDPSSAGYTVPAGQGIFREFGISRSLLDMTDADAASPYDSDGTEIPFNEFWAIFAGSTKFPASSTKFRNAGLFFKQHDALAANTDITTSTANADLQDEFMYDPAAADYLAHYATPVASGACTDTASIKPANNNDKNEDGSFENSNQFSSNDFYHLTHAGGSLNLSLVTKSGTLDLDLYLYKEDYTYGEGSSILASSTNNGTASESISFSSLPAGSYMINVMVYTAGLAGTSEATWPTNVYDLFVNSSRVCP
;
A
#
# COMPACT_ATOMS: atom_id res chain seq x y z
N MET A 1 1.53 10.17 -44.21
CA MET A 1 2.77 9.94 -43.46
C MET A 1 2.42 10.11 -41.99
N ARG A 2 2.16 9.00 -41.30
CA ARG A 2 1.69 8.96 -39.90
C ARG A 2 2.91 9.13 -39.00
N PHE A 3 2.96 10.21 -38.22
CA PHE A 3 3.97 10.38 -37.18
C PHE A 3 3.50 9.61 -35.95
N ILE A 4 4.19 8.51 -35.66
CA ILE A 4 4.10 7.79 -34.39
C ILE A 4 4.98 8.59 -33.42
N VAL A 5 4.37 9.30 -32.49
CA VAL A 5 5.07 9.85 -31.32
C VAL A 5 5.13 8.70 -30.32
N ALA A 6 6.32 8.11 -30.16
CA ALA A 6 6.60 7.16 -29.11
C ALA A 6 6.61 7.92 -27.78
N PHE A 7 5.52 7.77 -27.01
CA PHE A 7 5.53 8.09 -25.58
C PHE A 7 6.31 6.98 -24.87
N THR A 8 7.47 7.31 -24.33
CA THR A 8 8.13 6.51 -23.30
C THR A 8 7.26 6.64 -22.04
N LEU A 9 6.33 5.71 -21.88
CA LEU A 9 5.50 5.58 -20.70
C LEU A 9 6.39 4.99 -19.58
N LEU A 10 6.94 5.85 -18.73
CA LEU A 10 7.54 5.43 -17.47
C LEU A 10 6.37 4.92 -16.61
N MET A 11 6.27 3.60 -16.44
CA MET A 11 5.25 2.96 -15.62
C MET A 11 5.61 3.21 -14.16
N ILE A 12 4.98 4.19 -13.54
CA ILE A 12 5.15 4.54 -12.14
C ILE A 12 3.92 3.99 -11.40
N LEU A 13 4.11 3.02 -10.50
CA LEU A 13 3.15 2.82 -9.40
C LEU A 13 3.49 3.96 -8.43
N GLY A 14 2.55 4.88 -8.26
CA GLY A 14 2.89 6.23 -7.78
C GLY A 14 3.40 6.28 -6.35
N ALA A 15 4.05 7.39 -6.03
CA ALA A 15 4.73 7.56 -4.76
C ALA A 15 3.76 7.54 -3.57
N CYS A 16 3.82 6.49 -2.76
CA CYS A 16 3.35 6.55 -1.37
C CYS A 16 4.26 7.52 -0.61
N SER A 17 3.69 8.42 0.20
CA SER A 17 4.49 9.38 0.97
C SER A 17 4.46 9.05 2.46
N SER A 18 5.62 8.90 3.08
CA SER A 18 5.76 8.98 4.53
C SER A 18 5.51 10.42 5.00
N SER A 19 4.87 10.58 6.16
CA SER A 19 4.55 11.90 6.73
C SER A 19 5.72 12.58 7.45
N THR A 20 6.98 12.19 7.18
CA THR A 20 8.17 12.78 7.81
C THR A 20 9.11 13.44 6.81
N ARG A 21 8.58 14.27 5.90
CA ARG A 21 9.39 15.21 5.13
C ARG A 21 9.59 16.51 5.91
N THR A 22 10.58 16.54 6.81
CA THR A 22 11.07 17.81 7.38
C THR A 22 11.97 18.51 6.35
N VAL A 23 11.37 19.17 5.36
CA VAL A 23 12.11 20.08 4.48
C VAL A 23 12.05 21.46 5.12
N ASN A 24 13.16 21.88 5.73
CA ASN A 24 13.49 23.28 6.05
C ASN A 24 12.29 24.20 6.35
N GLY A 25 11.76 24.13 7.58
CA GLY A 25 11.00 25.24 8.16
C GLY A 25 9.65 25.57 7.51
N ASN A 26 9.01 24.64 6.81
CA ASN A 26 7.57 24.72 6.58
C ASN A 26 6.93 23.32 6.72
N GLU A 27 5.74 23.36 7.29
CA GLU A 27 4.95 22.28 7.89
C GLU A 27 4.72 21.05 6.98
N ASN A 28 4.40 19.92 7.63
CA ASN A 28 3.96 18.67 7.01
C ASN A 28 3.03 18.96 5.80
N TYR A 29 3.34 18.42 4.63
CA TYR A 29 2.56 18.68 3.41
C TYR A 29 1.27 17.84 3.35
N GLU A 30 0.57 17.71 4.48
CA GLU A 30 -0.86 17.44 4.39
C GLU A 30 -1.53 18.75 3.97
N PRO A 31 -2.59 18.75 3.14
CA PRO A 31 -3.34 19.96 2.78
C PRO A 31 -4.04 20.62 3.99
N CYS A 32 -3.79 20.09 5.19
CA CYS A 32 -4.63 20.09 6.36
C CYS A 32 -3.83 20.25 7.66
N VAL A 33 -2.69 20.96 7.63
CA VAL A 33 -1.78 21.12 8.79
C VAL A 33 -1.96 22.45 9.52
N SER A 34 -2.87 23.29 9.05
CA SER A 34 -3.38 24.48 9.77
C SER A 34 -4.88 24.65 9.53
N ASP A 35 -5.54 25.52 10.31
CA ASP A 35 -6.98 25.82 10.53
C ASP A 35 -7.96 25.92 9.30
N VAL A 36 -7.69 25.25 8.18
CA VAL A 36 -8.36 25.38 6.88
C VAL A 36 -9.07 24.08 6.45
N CYS A 37 -9.02 23.02 7.26
CA CYS A 37 -9.77 21.79 6.96
C CYS A 37 -11.28 21.99 7.15
N GLY A 38 -12.05 21.35 6.28
CA GLY A 38 -13.48 21.18 6.51
C GLY A 38 -13.74 20.25 7.70
N THR A 39 -14.97 20.24 8.17
CA THR A 39 -15.46 19.25 9.14
C THR A 39 -16.58 18.47 8.50
N GLU A 40 -16.52 17.15 8.57
CA GLU A 40 -17.64 16.34 8.09
C GLU A 40 -18.92 16.71 8.86
N PRO A 41 -20.04 16.97 8.17
CA PRO A 41 -21.31 17.19 8.84
C PRO A 41 -21.67 16.01 9.74
N SER A 42 -22.37 16.26 10.85
CA SER A 42 -22.84 15.16 11.72
C SER A 42 -23.72 14.18 10.95
N TYR A 43 -23.75 12.92 11.43
CA TYR A 43 -24.75 11.95 11.01
C TYR A 43 -26.15 12.48 11.31
N CYS A 44 -27.11 12.11 10.47
CA CYS A 44 -28.47 12.53 10.60
C CYS A 44 -29.08 11.91 11.87
N SER A 45 -30.01 12.65 12.47
CA SER A 45 -30.73 12.22 13.66
C SER A 45 -32.22 12.20 13.39
N SER A 46 -32.88 11.14 13.86
CA SER A 46 -34.33 11.04 13.79
C SER A 46 -34.96 12.01 14.79
N PRO A 47 -35.98 12.80 14.38
CA PRO A 47 -36.78 13.56 15.33
C PRO A 47 -37.60 12.64 16.23
N THR A 48 -38.23 13.19 17.27
CA THR A 48 -39.19 12.44 18.09
C THR A 48 -40.41 12.04 17.25
N ILE A 49 -40.80 10.76 17.31
CA ILE A 49 -41.91 10.20 16.54
C ILE A 49 -43.01 9.73 17.50
N THR A 50 -44.24 10.21 17.33
CA THR A 50 -45.40 9.83 18.17
C THR A 50 -46.50 9.11 17.39
N ASP A 51 -46.60 9.33 16.08
CA ASP A 51 -47.49 8.59 15.16
C ASP A 51 -46.63 8.12 13.96
N PRO A 52 -46.00 6.94 14.07
CA PRO A 52 -45.04 6.47 13.08
C PRO A 52 -45.74 5.97 11.81
N VAL A 53 -45.11 6.27 10.68
CA VAL A 53 -45.29 5.52 9.43
C VAL A 53 -43.93 5.06 8.92
N THR A 54 -43.88 3.89 8.30
CA THR A 54 -42.63 3.33 7.76
C THR A 54 -42.48 3.68 6.29
N ILE A 55 -41.36 4.31 5.95
CA ILE A 55 -40.93 4.53 4.58
C ILE A 55 -39.81 3.53 4.28
N SER A 56 -40.04 2.67 3.29
CA SER A 56 -39.07 1.68 2.84
C SER A 56 -38.66 1.92 1.39
N GLY A 57 -37.60 1.27 0.96
CA GLY A 57 -37.13 1.27 -0.42
C GLY A 57 -35.78 0.59 -0.53
N ASP A 58 -35.25 0.60 -1.74
CA ASP A 58 -33.98 -0.02 -2.09
C ASP A 58 -33.03 1.03 -2.67
N ALA A 59 -31.74 0.88 -2.39
CA ALA A 59 -30.69 1.76 -2.83
C ALA A 59 -29.60 0.98 -3.56
N TYR A 60 -29.30 1.41 -4.78
CA TYR A 60 -28.33 0.77 -5.66
C TYR A 60 -27.34 1.79 -6.22
N TYR A 61 -26.17 1.31 -6.61
CA TYR A 61 -25.23 2.04 -7.44
C TYR A 61 -24.93 1.25 -8.71
N VAL A 62 -24.54 1.98 -9.75
CA VAL A 62 -24.05 1.40 -11.00
C VAL A 62 -22.61 1.84 -11.17
N LYS A 63 -21.74 0.92 -11.56
CA LYS A 63 -20.34 1.21 -11.87
C LYS A 63 -20.00 0.79 -13.29
N ARG A 64 -18.90 1.30 -13.85
CA ARG A 64 -18.34 0.70 -15.07
C ARG A 64 -17.53 -0.54 -14.70
N LEU A 65 -17.52 -1.53 -15.60
CA LEU A 65 -16.76 -2.76 -15.42
C LEU A 65 -15.52 -2.77 -16.31
N PRO A 66 -14.32 -3.10 -15.80
CA PRO A 66 -13.17 -3.30 -16.65
C PRO A 66 -13.42 -4.48 -17.61
N ASN A 67 -12.89 -4.37 -18.82
CA ASN A 67 -12.94 -5.41 -19.84
C ASN A 67 -11.54 -5.63 -20.46
N GLY A 68 -11.43 -6.42 -21.53
CA GLY A 68 -10.15 -6.69 -22.20
C GLY A 68 -9.39 -5.45 -22.68
N THR A 69 -10.08 -4.33 -22.93
CA THR A 69 -9.53 -3.11 -23.53
C THR A 69 -9.43 -1.90 -22.61
N GLY A 70 -10.09 -1.91 -21.44
CA GLY A 70 -10.12 -0.77 -20.52
C GLY A 70 -11.42 -0.76 -19.71
N LEU A 71 -11.82 0.40 -19.20
CA LEU A 71 -13.06 0.58 -18.46
C LEU A 71 -14.28 0.60 -19.40
N GLY A 72 -15.12 -0.42 -19.28
CA GLY A 72 -16.20 -0.75 -20.19
C GLY A 72 -17.55 -0.06 -19.90
N GLY A 73 -18.61 -0.77 -20.27
CA GLY A 73 -19.99 -0.37 -20.01
C GLY A 73 -20.42 -0.55 -18.54
N PRO A 74 -21.65 -0.13 -18.21
CA PRO A 74 -22.18 -0.21 -16.86
C PRO A 74 -22.43 -1.65 -16.40
N SER A 75 -22.33 -1.84 -15.09
CA SER A 75 -22.84 -3.00 -14.37
C SER A 75 -24.37 -3.01 -14.34
N GLY A 76 -24.95 -4.08 -13.78
CA GLY A 76 -26.31 -3.99 -13.23
C GLY A 76 -26.34 -3.16 -11.93
N ASN A 77 -27.52 -3.09 -11.32
CA ASN A 77 -27.70 -2.48 -10.00
C ASN A 77 -26.96 -3.30 -8.93
N LEU A 78 -25.99 -2.66 -8.26
CA LEU A 78 -25.28 -3.21 -7.11
C LEU A 78 -25.80 -2.56 -5.82
N PRO A 79 -25.98 -3.31 -4.71
CA PRO A 79 -26.57 -2.76 -3.50
C PRO A 79 -25.66 -1.72 -2.85
N ILE A 80 -26.21 -0.58 -2.44
CA ILE A 80 -25.50 0.34 -1.54
C ILE A 80 -25.62 -0.20 -0.12
N ARG A 81 -24.57 -0.82 0.41
CA ARG A 81 -24.60 -1.54 1.70
C ARG A 81 -24.26 -0.65 2.89
N PHE A 82 -25.07 -0.72 3.95
CA PHE A 82 -24.85 -0.05 5.25
C PHE A 82 -24.63 1.47 5.23
N ALA A 83 -25.03 2.12 4.14
CA ALA A 83 -24.89 3.55 3.97
C ALA A 83 -25.98 4.31 4.75
N GLU A 84 -25.65 5.51 5.22
CA GLU A 84 -26.61 6.39 5.88
C GLU A 84 -27.76 6.77 4.93
N VAL A 85 -28.99 6.63 5.42
CA VAL A 85 -30.21 7.04 4.73
C VAL A 85 -30.96 8.06 5.58
N ALA A 86 -31.28 9.21 4.98
CA ALA A 86 -32.17 10.21 5.56
C ALA A 86 -33.47 10.27 4.74
N ILE A 87 -34.61 10.09 5.40
CA ILE A 87 -35.90 10.43 4.81
C ILE A 87 -36.11 11.92 4.98
N VAL A 88 -36.31 12.65 3.88
CA VAL A 88 -36.43 14.12 3.87
C VAL A 88 -37.72 14.57 3.21
N ASN A 89 -38.19 15.77 3.56
CA ASN A 89 -39.27 16.44 2.83
C ASN A 89 -38.73 17.24 1.62
N GLY A 90 -39.63 17.88 0.87
CA GLY A 90 -39.24 18.72 -0.28
C GLY A 90 -38.38 19.95 0.03
N SER A 91 -38.21 20.35 1.30
CA SER A 91 -37.25 21.40 1.70
C SER A 91 -35.90 20.85 2.16
N GLY A 92 -35.72 19.52 2.15
CA GLY A 92 -34.51 18.85 2.63
C GLY A 92 -34.46 18.66 4.16
N SER A 93 -35.54 18.92 4.88
CA SER A 93 -35.60 18.68 6.33
C SER A 93 -35.69 17.18 6.61
N VAL A 94 -34.84 16.68 7.51
CA VAL A 94 -34.80 15.27 7.91
C VAL A 94 -36.02 14.91 8.77
N LEU A 95 -36.73 13.86 8.37
CA LEU A 95 -37.92 13.32 9.03
C LEU A 95 -37.65 11.98 9.73
N GLY A 96 -36.60 11.29 9.33
CA GLY A 96 -36.13 10.04 9.94
C GLY A 96 -34.81 9.61 9.33
N CYS A 97 -34.07 8.80 10.10
CA CYS A 97 -32.73 8.34 9.79
C CYS A 97 -32.62 6.84 9.99
N GLY A 98 -31.79 6.22 9.17
CA GLY A 98 -31.42 4.82 9.26
C GLY A 98 -30.21 4.54 8.38
N ALA A 99 -30.04 3.27 8.04
CA ALA A 99 -29.06 2.83 7.08
C ALA A 99 -29.68 1.78 6.15
N THR A 100 -29.05 1.56 5.00
CA THR A 100 -29.34 0.38 4.18
C THR A 100 -28.83 -0.89 4.86
N ASP A 101 -29.39 -2.04 4.49
CA ASP A 101 -28.90 -3.36 4.89
C ASP A 101 -27.91 -3.94 3.86
N ALA A 102 -27.58 -5.23 3.99
CA ALA A 102 -26.66 -5.94 3.08
C ALA A 102 -27.18 -6.07 1.63
N ASN A 103 -28.49 -5.89 1.41
CA ASN A 103 -29.13 -5.94 0.09
C ASN A 103 -29.42 -4.54 -0.45
N GLY A 104 -29.03 -3.47 0.25
CA GLY A 104 -29.36 -2.09 -0.12
C GLY A 104 -30.76 -1.65 0.30
N ALA A 105 -31.52 -2.50 1.01
CA ALA A 105 -32.87 -2.18 1.45
C ALA A 105 -32.85 -1.31 2.72
N PHE A 106 -33.82 -0.41 2.87
CA PHE A 106 -34.03 0.35 4.10
C PHE A 106 -35.51 0.36 4.50
N ALA A 107 -35.77 0.49 5.80
CA ALA A 107 -37.09 0.70 6.36
C ALA A 107 -36.99 1.65 7.56
N ILE A 108 -37.46 2.89 7.38
CA ILE A 108 -37.25 3.98 8.33
C ILE A 108 -38.59 4.52 8.80
N ASN A 109 -38.77 4.62 10.11
CA ASN A 109 -39.93 5.26 10.69
C ASN A 109 -39.78 6.78 10.63
N ILE A 110 -40.83 7.45 10.19
CA ILE A 110 -40.98 8.92 10.26
C ILE A 110 -42.26 9.26 11.01
N GLN A 111 -42.34 10.50 11.49
CA GLN A 111 -43.62 11.07 11.90
C GLN A 111 -44.52 11.20 10.68
N ARG A 112 -45.78 10.76 10.78
CA ARG A 112 -46.78 10.91 9.72
C ARG A 112 -46.90 12.38 9.31
N VAL A 113 -46.78 12.64 8.01
CA VAL A 113 -46.89 13.96 7.38
C VAL A 113 -47.75 13.90 6.11
N SER A 114 -48.38 15.01 5.74
CA SER A 114 -49.09 15.14 4.46
C SER A 114 -48.19 15.57 3.30
N ALA A 115 -46.90 15.83 3.57
CA ALA A 115 -45.93 16.25 2.56
C ALA A 115 -45.37 15.07 1.77
N SER A 116 -44.86 15.36 0.58
CA SER A 116 -44.00 14.46 -0.18
C SER A 116 -42.68 14.22 0.56
N VAL A 117 -42.25 12.97 0.58
CA VAL A 117 -41.00 12.51 1.19
C VAL A 117 -40.14 11.79 0.17
N TYR A 118 -38.82 11.89 0.38
CA TYR A 118 -37.77 11.34 -0.45
C TYR A 118 -36.79 10.57 0.43
N ALA A 119 -36.13 9.54 -0.08
CA ALA A 119 -34.95 8.99 0.55
C ALA A 119 -33.70 9.67 -0.03
N GLN A 120 -32.77 10.04 0.85
CA GLN A 120 -31.44 10.52 0.50
C GLN A 120 -30.42 9.55 1.08
N VAL A 121 -29.77 8.80 0.20
CA VAL A 121 -28.72 7.85 0.55
C VAL A 121 -27.38 8.56 0.42
N ARG A 122 -26.49 8.41 1.39
CA ARG A 122 -25.26 9.21 1.52
C ARG A 122 -24.04 8.30 1.54
N SER A 123 -22.95 8.73 0.92
CA SER A 123 -21.70 7.97 0.74
C SER A 123 -20.85 7.83 2.02
N ARG A 124 -21.50 7.44 3.12
CA ARG A 124 -20.86 7.21 4.41
C ARG A 124 -21.65 6.21 5.24
N ALA A 125 -20.95 5.51 6.12
CA ALA A 125 -21.51 4.50 7.01
C ALA A 125 -20.93 4.65 8.41
N ASN A 126 -21.77 4.42 9.42
CA ASN A 126 -21.38 4.37 10.83
C ASN A 126 -22.14 3.23 11.53
N THR A 127 -22.01 2.04 10.94
CA THR A 127 -22.69 0.83 11.41
C THR A 127 -21.65 -0.08 12.05
N THR A 128 -21.64 -0.13 13.39
CA THR A 128 -20.73 -0.99 14.16
C THR A 128 -20.92 -2.46 13.78
N GLY A 129 -19.81 -3.19 13.65
CA GLY A 129 -19.74 -4.56 13.17
C GLY A 129 -19.91 -4.69 11.66
N LYS A 130 -19.96 -3.56 10.93
CA LYS A 130 -20.12 -3.50 9.48
C LYS A 130 -19.12 -2.54 8.85
N LEU A 131 -19.43 -1.24 8.83
CA LEU A 131 -18.60 -0.24 8.18
C LEU A 131 -18.66 1.08 8.94
N VAL A 132 -17.47 1.63 9.22
CA VAL A 132 -17.28 2.99 9.68
C VAL A 132 -16.38 3.68 8.66
N ALA A 133 -16.98 4.36 7.68
CA ALA A 133 -16.25 4.96 6.58
C ALA A 133 -17.00 6.17 5.99
N SER A 134 -16.27 7.09 5.37
CA SER A 134 -16.86 8.21 4.61
C SER A 134 -16.12 8.39 3.29
N VAL A 135 -16.86 8.63 2.21
CA VAL A 135 -16.32 9.08 0.92
C VAL A 135 -16.74 10.55 0.72
N LEU A 136 -15.75 11.43 0.63
CA LEU A 136 -15.93 12.87 0.71
C LEU A 136 -15.27 13.58 -0.48
N ASP A 137 -15.76 14.78 -0.82
CA ASP A 137 -15.32 15.53 -2.00
C ASP A 137 -13.87 16.05 -1.94
N SER A 138 -13.42 16.48 -0.76
CA SER A 138 -12.11 17.09 -0.56
C SER A 138 -11.74 17.25 0.91
N PRO A 139 -10.44 17.29 1.25
CA PRO A 139 -9.96 17.61 2.61
C PRO A 139 -10.28 19.06 3.03
N LEU A 140 -10.72 19.91 2.10
CA LEU A 140 -11.08 21.31 2.40
C LEU A 140 -12.55 21.49 2.77
N LYS A 141 -13.43 20.57 2.36
CA LYS A 141 -14.88 20.75 2.50
C LYS A 141 -15.59 19.62 3.22
N PHE A 142 -15.09 18.39 3.11
CA PHE A 142 -15.68 17.20 3.76
C PHE A 142 -17.17 16.99 3.40
N ASN A 143 -17.58 17.31 2.17
CA ASN A 143 -18.94 17.02 1.74
C ASN A 143 -19.04 15.56 1.32
N TYR A 144 -19.99 14.81 1.89
CA TYR A 144 -20.36 13.51 1.35
C TYR A 144 -21.18 13.66 0.07
N TYR A 145 -21.04 12.67 -0.83
CA TYR A 145 -21.95 12.47 -1.95
C TYR A 145 -23.29 11.92 -1.49
N LYS A 146 -24.36 12.23 -2.23
CA LYS A 146 -25.71 11.76 -1.93
C LYS A 146 -26.54 11.55 -3.19
N VAL A 147 -27.38 10.53 -3.20
CA VAL A 147 -28.40 10.30 -4.22
C VAL A 147 -29.78 10.40 -3.59
N THR A 148 -30.74 10.98 -4.30
CA THR A 148 -32.11 11.19 -3.81
C THR A 148 -33.09 10.46 -4.72
N THR A 149 -34.10 9.79 -4.16
CA THR A 149 -35.16 9.13 -4.95
C THR A 149 -35.86 10.12 -5.88
N ASP A 150 -36.00 9.78 -7.16
CA ASP A 150 -36.62 10.67 -8.15
C ASP A 150 -38.12 10.89 -7.91
N THR A 151 -38.84 9.81 -7.58
CA THR A 151 -40.30 9.83 -7.41
C THR A 151 -40.66 9.80 -5.92
N PRO A 152 -41.15 10.91 -5.35
CA PRO A 152 -41.55 10.94 -3.94
C PRO A 152 -42.86 10.21 -3.69
N VAL A 153 -43.09 9.85 -2.44
CA VAL A 153 -44.39 9.39 -1.92
C VAL A 153 -44.91 10.34 -0.85
N THR A 154 -46.21 10.33 -0.58
CA THR A 154 -46.75 11.07 0.56
C THR A 154 -46.47 10.31 1.86
N GLY A 155 -45.86 10.96 2.85
CA GLY A 155 -45.51 10.37 4.15
C GLY A 155 -46.70 10.16 5.11
N ASN A 156 -47.89 9.85 4.59
CA ASN A 156 -49.15 9.79 5.35
C ASN A 156 -49.57 8.37 5.78
N ALA A 157 -48.84 7.36 5.31
CA ALA A 157 -49.05 5.94 5.58
C ALA A 157 -47.72 5.20 5.34
N ASN A 158 -47.69 3.89 5.60
CA ASN A 158 -46.56 3.06 5.18
C ASN A 158 -46.46 3.07 3.66
N ARG A 159 -45.26 3.36 3.14
CA ARG A 159 -45.01 3.48 1.70
C ARG A 159 -43.65 2.90 1.34
N THR A 160 -43.57 2.38 0.13
CA THR A 160 -42.31 2.01 -0.52
C THR A 160 -41.99 3.05 -1.58
N LEU A 161 -40.79 3.64 -1.50
CA LEU A 161 -40.22 4.49 -2.53
C LEU A 161 -39.74 3.62 -3.71
N ALA A 162 -39.63 4.23 -4.89
CA ALA A 162 -38.91 3.61 -6.00
C ALA A 162 -37.42 3.49 -5.68
N ASP A 163 -36.72 2.64 -6.42
CA ASP A 163 -35.27 2.44 -6.30
C ASP A 163 -34.51 3.76 -6.36
N THR A 164 -33.56 3.92 -5.45
CA THR A 164 -32.62 5.04 -5.45
C THR A 164 -31.34 4.59 -6.14
N ILE A 165 -31.01 5.13 -7.31
CA ILE A 165 -29.89 4.64 -8.13
C ILE A 165 -28.81 5.71 -8.25
N ALA A 166 -27.62 5.44 -7.71
CA ALA A 166 -26.43 6.25 -7.93
C ALA A 166 -25.80 5.90 -9.30
N PRO A 167 -25.74 6.85 -10.26
CA PRO A 167 -25.37 6.55 -11.64
C PRO A 167 -23.85 6.40 -11.84
N HIS A 168 -23.48 5.66 -12.87
CA HIS A 168 -22.10 5.49 -13.35
C HIS A 168 -21.63 6.62 -14.29
N ASP A 169 -22.55 7.49 -14.70
CA ASP A 169 -22.40 8.57 -15.66
C ASP A 169 -23.06 9.85 -15.13
N GLY A 170 -22.95 10.96 -15.87
CA GLY A 170 -23.47 12.26 -15.44
C GLY A 170 -22.72 12.78 -14.21
N ASP A 171 -23.38 12.76 -13.04
CA ASP A 171 -22.81 13.18 -11.76
C ASP A 171 -21.91 12.09 -11.11
N ILE A 172 -21.97 10.84 -11.62
CA ILE A 172 -21.06 9.71 -11.30
C ILE A 172 -21.07 9.35 -9.79
N GLU A 173 -22.16 9.54 -9.06
CA GLU A 173 -22.23 9.17 -7.64
C GLU A 173 -21.97 7.68 -7.41
N GLY A 174 -22.18 6.83 -8.42
CA GLY A 174 -21.80 5.43 -8.40
C GLY A 174 -20.33 5.21 -8.08
N GLY A 175 -19.43 6.14 -8.42
CA GLY A 175 -18.01 6.11 -8.03
C GLY A 175 -17.82 6.21 -6.52
N ALA A 176 -18.48 7.17 -5.87
CA ALA A 176 -18.40 7.33 -4.42
C ALA A 176 -18.97 6.10 -3.67
N PHE A 177 -20.07 5.54 -4.18
CA PHE A 177 -20.65 4.33 -3.58
C PHE A 177 -19.85 3.06 -3.89
N ASN A 178 -19.16 2.97 -5.04
CA ASN A 178 -18.24 1.86 -5.30
C ASN A 178 -17.04 1.87 -4.34
N ILE A 179 -16.45 3.05 -4.07
CA ILE A 179 -15.37 3.20 -3.09
C ILE A 179 -15.86 2.76 -1.71
N LEU A 180 -17.01 3.27 -1.26
CA LEU A 180 -17.59 2.88 0.03
C LEU A 180 -17.83 1.36 0.13
N ASP A 181 -18.29 0.76 -0.96
CA ASP A 181 -18.62 -0.66 -1.04
C ASP A 181 -17.37 -1.56 -1.02
N ARG A 182 -16.28 -1.16 -1.69
CA ARG A 182 -14.97 -1.86 -1.60
C ARG A 182 -14.40 -1.81 -0.18
N LEU A 183 -14.55 -0.69 0.52
CA LEU A 183 -14.14 -0.57 1.94
C LEU A 183 -14.97 -1.50 2.84
N TYR A 184 -16.25 -1.72 2.54
CA TYR A 184 -17.10 -2.68 3.24
C TYR A 184 -16.63 -4.13 3.03
N GLU A 185 -16.37 -4.54 1.79
CA GLU A 185 -15.93 -5.91 1.49
C GLU A 185 -14.59 -6.23 2.15
N ALA A 186 -13.62 -5.32 2.08
CA ALA A 186 -12.34 -5.48 2.77
C ALA A 186 -12.51 -5.60 4.30
N ASN A 187 -13.46 -4.86 4.88
CA ASN A 187 -13.80 -4.94 6.30
C ASN A 187 -14.47 -6.26 6.69
N GLU A 188 -15.35 -6.82 5.85
CA GLU A 188 -15.95 -8.14 6.09
C GLU A 188 -14.92 -9.27 5.97
N PHE A 189 -14.01 -9.17 5.00
CA PHE A 189 -12.85 -10.07 4.89
C PHE A 189 -12.04 -10.07 6.18
N LEU A 190 -11.60 -8.90 6.66
CA LEU A 190 -10.84 -8.78 7.91
C LEU A 190 -11.60 -9.37 9.11
N ARG A 191 -12.90 -9.13 9.25
CA ARG A 191 -13.69 -9.71 10.35
C ARG A 191 -13.70 -11.22 10.34
N THR A 192 -13.79 -11.81 9.15
CA THR A 192 -13.86 -13.25 8.97
C THR A 192 -12.49 -13.86 9.19
N GLU A 193 -11.49 -13.35 8.47
CA GLU A 193 -10.17 -13.95 8.37
C GLU A 193 -9.28 -13.69 9.59
N THR A 194 -9.62 -12.73 10.45
CA THR A 194 -8.84 -12.46 11.68
C THR A 194 -9.44 -13.05 12.96
N ALA A 195 -10.62 -13.68 12.88
CA ALA A 195 -11.38 -14.16 14.04
C ALA A 195 -10.59 -15.07 15.00
N GLY A 196 -9.58 -15.78 14.49
CA GLY A 196 -8.73 -16.71 15.24
C GLY A 196 -7.31 -16.22 15.54
N CYS A 197 -6.93 -15.00 15.16
CA CYS A 197 -5.51 -14.58 15.24
C CYS A 197 -4.95 -14.59 16.67
N ASN A 198 -5.79 -14.35 17.67
CA ASN A 198 -5.41 -14.41 19.09
C ASN A 198 -5.10 -15.84 19.59
N THR A 199 -5.54 -16.87 18.86
CA THR A 199 -5.19 -18.26 19.14
C THR A 199 -3.83 -18.64 18.55
N VAL A 200 -3.44 -17.99 17.45
CA VAL A 200 -2.11 -18.09 16.85
C VAL A 200 -1.09 -17.35 17.71
N ASP A 201 -1.38 -16.09 18.06
CA ASP A 201 -0.55 -15.27 18.95
C ASP A 201 -1.41 -14.42 19.88
N ALA A 202 -1.23 -14.56 21.19
CA ALA A 202 -2.03 -13.88 22.19
C ALA A 202 -1.91 -12.34 22.16
N SER A 203 -0.90 -11.78 21.47
CA SER A 203 -0.74 -10.35 21.27
C SER A 203 -1.62 -9.79 20.16
N CYS A 204 -2.24 -10.64 19.33
CA CYS A 204 -3.17 -10.26 18.27
C CYS A 204 -4.60 -10.09 18.78
N THR A 205 -5.31 -9.08 18.26
CA THR A 205 -6.73 -8.85 18.54
C THR A 205 -7.54 -9.02 17.25
N PRO A 206 -8.53 -9.94 17.20
CA PRO A 206 -9.41 -10.09 16.05
C PRO A 206 -10.13 -8.79 15.71
N ILE A 207 -10.25 -8.49 14.42
CA ILE A 207 -10.94 -7.31 13.93
C ILE A 207 -12.45 -7.52 14.07
N THR A 208 -13.10 -6.65 14.84
CA THR A 208 -14.56 -6.52 14.84
C THR A 208 -15.01 -5.25 14.11
N ASN A 209 -14.16 -4.21 14.15
CA ASN A 209 -14.32 -2.94 13.47
C ASN A 209 -12.93 -2.37 13.17
N THR A 210 -12.72 -1.80 11.98
CA THR A 210 -11.58 -0.92 11.77
C THR A 210 -11.87 0.47 12.34
N PRO A 211 -10.83 1.27 12.67
CA PRO A 211 -10.99 2.70 12.80
C PRO A 211 -11.67 3.30 11.56
N LYS A 212 -12.23 4.49 11.72
CA LYS A 212 -12.90 5.17 10.61
C LYS A 212 -11.91 5.48 9.51
N VAL A 213 -12.14 4.94 8.33
CA VAL A 213 -11.41 5.27 7.11
C VAL A 213 -12.13 6.41 6.37
N THR A 214 -11.38 7.38 5.86
CA THR A 214 -11.92 8.45 5.02
C THR A 214 -11.31 8.39 3.64
N ALA A 215 -12.12 8.34 2.59
CA ALA A 215 -11.66 8.47 1.21
C ALA A 215 -12.03 9.85 0.67
N PHE A 216 -11.06 10.57 0.10
CA PHE A 216 -11.30 11.76 -0.68
C PHE A 216 -11.29 11.42 -2.16
N TRP A 217 -12.38 11.76 -2.83
CA TRP A 217 -12.55 11.51 -4.25
C TRP A 217 -13.43 12.60 -4.84
N LYS A 218 -13.15 13.00 -6.08
CA LYS A 218 -14.01 13.92 -6.83
C LYS A 218 -13.92 13.68 -8.34
N PRO A 219 -15.05 13.61 -9.07
CA PRO A 219 -15.05 13.51 -10.52
C PRO A 219 -14.21 14.60 -11.19
N GLY A 220 -13.38 14.21 -12.14
CA GLY A 220 -12.52 15.08 -12.94
C GLY A 220 -11.34 15.69 -12.18
N PHE A 221 -10.98 15.16 -11.01
CA PHE A 221 -9.98 15.76 -10.13
C PHE A 221 -8.83 14.82 -9.75
N ASN A 222 -7.61 15.37 -9.82
CA ASN A 222 -6.38 14.69 -9.42
C ASN A 222 -6.00 15.11 -7.98
N PRO A 223 -6.07 14.21 -6.99
CA PRO A 223 -5.75 14.53 -5.61
C PRO A 223 -4.27 14.87 -5.37
N GLY A 224 -3.36 14.48 -6.26
CA GLY A 224 -1.94 14.84 -6.15
C GLY A 224 -1.71 16.36 -6.13
N THR A 225 -2.64 17.14 -6.73
CA THR A 225 -2.60 18.60 -6.68
C THR A 225 -2.71 19.18 -5.26
N TYR A 226 -3.27 18.43 -4.31
CA TYR A 226 -3.28 18.83 -2.91
C TYR A 226 -1.88 18.83 -2.27
N LEU A 227 -0.97 18.01 -2.80
CA LEU A 227 0.42 17.90 -2.36
C LEU A 227 1.37 18.79 -3.19
N GLY A 228 0.82 19.58 -4.12
CA GLY A 228 1.60 20.40 -5.05
C GLY A 228 2.16 19.63 -6.25
N ASN A 229 1.73 18.39 -6.49
CA ASN A 229 2.12 17.64 -7.68
C ASN A 229 1.48 18.24 -8.94
N SER A 230 2.05 17.91 -10.10
CA SER A 230 1.45 18.29 -11.39
C SER A 230 0.04 17.74 -11.50
N ALA A 231 -0.87 18.54 -12.08
CA ALA A 231 -2.24 18.09 -12.33
C ALA A 231 -2.30 16.92 -13.33
N SER A 232 -1.27 16.71 -14.15
CA SER A 232 -1.17 15.62 -15.12
C SER A 232 -0.68 14.30 -14.55
N ASP A 233 -0.03 14.32 -13.38
CA ASP A 233 0.63 13.15 -12.81
C ASP A 233 -0.37 12.55 -11.82
N THR A 234 -1.21 11.66 -12.35
CA THR A 234 -2.29 11.06 -11.59
C THR A 234 -1.77 9.83 -10.85
N VAL A 235 -2.09 9.78 -9.57
CA VAL A 235 -1.97 8.59 -8.76
C VAL A 235 -2.94 8.69 -7.59
N SER A 236 -3.59 7.57 -7.27
CA SER A 236 -4.21 7.39 -5.96
C SER A 236 -3.13 7.15 -4.91
N PHE A 237 -3.38 7.57 -3.67
CA PHE A 237 -2.41 7.40 -2.59
C PHE A 237 -3.05 7.43 -1.22
N TYR A 238 -2.33 6.85 -0.25
CA TYR A 238 -2.58 6.96 1.17
C TYR A 238 -1.56 7.87 1.83
N LEU A 239 -2.01 8.71 2.77
CA LEU A 239 -1.12 9.52 3.60
C LEU A 239 -1.00 8.91 5.01
N SER A 240 0.19 8.41 5.34
CA SER A 240 0.48 7.83 6.65
C SER A 240 0.26 8.85 7.78
N GLY A 241 -0.38 8.39 8.86
CA GLY A 241 -0.73 9.18 10.02
C GLY A 241 -2.06 9.92 9.92
N THR A 242 -2.79 9.82 8.79
CA THR A 242 -4.02 10.62 8.60
C THR A 242 -5.30 9.82 8.38
N SER A 243 -5.20 8.50 8.17
CA SER A 243 -6.35 7.63 7.90
C SER A 243 -7.15 8.07 6.66
N ARG A 244 -6.47 8.65 5.66
CA ARG A 244 -7.07 9.23 4.47
C ARG A 244 -6.52 8.59 3.21
N LEU A 245 -7.44 8.05 2.41
CA LEU A 245 -7.21 7.60 1.05
C LEU A 245 -7.54 8.75 0.11
N TYR A 246 -6.77 8.91 -0.94
CA TYR A 246 -6.97 9.91 -1.98
C TYR A 246 -7.10 9.19 -3.31
N ILE A 247 -8.30 9.21 -3.88
CA ILE A 247 -8.61 8.43 -5.08
C ILE A 247 -8.71 9.37 -6.30
N VAL A 248 -8.04 9.02 -7.40
CA VAL A 248 -8.10 9.80 -8.64
C VAL A 248 -9.50 9.74 -9.23
N GLY A 249 -10.06 10.90 -9.55
CA GLY A 249 -11.34 11.00 -10.24
C GLY A 249 -11.26 11.56 -11.64
N GLY A 250 -10.06 11.87 -12.15
CA GLY A 250 -9.84 12.48 -13.46
C GLY A 250 -8.82 13.60 -13.43
N VAL A 251 -8.70 14.33 -14.54
CA VAL A 251 -7.82 15.50 -14.63
C VAL A 251 -8.56 16.68 -15.24
N SER A 252 -8.60 17.80 -14.53
CA SER A 252 -9.17 19.07 -15.05
C SER A 252 -10.59 18.93 -15.61
N GLY A 253 -11.45 18.18 -14.93
CA GLY A 253 -12.83 17.90 -15.34
C GLY A 253 -12.98 16.74 -16.33
N ASN A 254 -11.89 16.18 -16.85
CA ASN A 254 -11.93 15.05 -17.76
C ASN A 254 -12.08 13.74 -16.97
N VAL A 255 -13.20 13.06 -17.19
CA VAL A 255 -13.55 11.74 -16.62
C VAL A 255 -13.60 10.63 -17.67
N ASN A 256 -13.49 10.96 -18.95
CA ASN A 256 -13.73 10.01 -20.06
C ASN A 256 -12.46 9.61 -20.83
N SER A 257 -11.38 10.37 -20.69
CA SER A 257 -10.11 10.12 -21.39
C SER A 257 -8.88 10.36 -20.51
N ALA A 258 -9.06 10.51 -19.20
CA ALA A 258 -8.00 10.64 -18.21
C ALA A 258 -8.06 9.47 -17.24
N ASP A 259 -7.00 9.27 -16.47
CA ASP A 259 -6.96 8.33 -15.35
C ASP A 259 -8.13 8.55 -14.37
N THR A 260 -8.79 7.47 -13.95
CA THR A 260 -9.87 7.49 -12.96
C THR A 260 -9.93 6.18 -12.19
N ASP A 261 -9.79 6.25 -10.87
CA ASP A 261 -9.67 5.04 -10.03
C ASP A 261 -10.95 4.64 -9.28
N HIS A 262 -12.01 5.45 -9.35
CA HIS A 262 -13.25 5.19 -8.61
C HIS A 262 -13.97 3.89 -8.98
N PHE A 263 -13.65 3.30 -10.13
CA PHE A 263 -14.12 1.98 -10.56
C PHE A 263 -12.99 0.94 -10.65
N ASP A 264 -11.75 1.34 -10.36
CA ASP A 264 -10.61 0.44 -10.26
C ASP A 264 -10.53 -0.10 -8.84
N ASP A 265 -11.36 -1.11 -8.62
CA ASP A 265 -11.50 -1.81 -7.35
C ASP A 265 -10.15 -2.25 -6.74
N ALA A 266 -9.12 -2.51 -7.55
CA ALA A 266 -7.82 -3.00 -7.06
C ALA A 266 -7.03 -1.87 -6.42
N VAL A 267 -7.05 -0.70 -7.06
CA VAL A 267 -6.40 0.54 -6.58
C VAL A 267 -7.08 0.99 -5.29
N ILE A 268 -8.42 1.00 -5.23
CA ILE A 268 -9.15 1.42 -4.02
C ILE A 268 -8.75 0.56 -2.80
N VAL A 269 -8.65 -0.75 -2.97
CA VAL A 269 -8.32 -1.68 -1.87
C VAL A 269 -6.82 -1.70 -1.58
N HIS A 270 -5.95 -1.40 -2.57
CA HIS A 270 -4.51 -1.15 -2.36
C HIS A 270 -4.30 -0.01 -1.36
N GLU A 271 -4.94 1.14 -1.60
CA GLU A 271 -4.86 2.27 -0.66
C GLU A 271 -5.43 1.95 0.72
N PHE A 272 -6.43 1.06 0.78
CA PHE A 272 -6.93 0.56 2.06
C PHE A 272 -5.91 -0.37 2.75
N GLY A 273 -5.10 -1.12 1.99
CA GLY A 273 -3.98 -1.91 2.50
C GLY A 273 -2.95 -1.05 3.24
N HIS A 274 -2.58 0.10 2.68
CA HIS A 274 -1.71 1.08 3.36
C HIS A 274 -2.36 1.65 4.63
N PHE A 275 -3.68 1.93 4.61
CA PHE A 275 -4.41 2.31 5.82
C PHE A 275 -4.29 1.24 6.92
N LEU A 276 -4.37 -0.05 6.57
CA LEU A 276 -4.20 -1.13 7.53
C LEU A 276 -2.78 -1.17 8.09
N GLU A 277 -1.76 -1.00 7.25
CA GLU A 277 -0.36 -0.99 7.69
C GLU A 277 -0.08 0.14 8.67
N ASP A 278 -0.53 1.35 8.35
CA ASP A 278 -0.34 2.54 9.18
C ASP A 278 -1.00 2.41 10.56
N ILE A 279 -2.19 1.80 10.61
CA ILE A 279 -2.96 1.65 11.85
C ILE A 279 -2.54 0.43 12.67
N TYR A 280 -2.21 -0.68 12.03
CA TYR A 280 -2.07 -1.97 12.72
C TYR A 280 -0.67 -2.54 12.74
N ALA A 281 0.23 -2.16 11.83
CA ALA A 281 1.58 -2.74 11.75
C ALA A 281 2.68 -1.77 12.16
N GLY A 282 2.44 -0.47 11.96
CA GLY A 282 3.44 0.59 12.08
C GLY A 282 4.41 0.52 10.91
N SER A 283 4.23 1.35 9.89
CA SER A 283 5.09 1.30 8.70
C SER A 283 6.46 1.93 8.96
N ASP A 284 7.53 1.29 8.47
CA ASP A 284 8.87 1.88 8.36
C ASP A 284 9.17 2.33 6.91
N SER A 285 8.18 2.27 6.02
CA SER A 285 8.33 2.65 4.62
C SER A 285 8.70 4.14 4.51
N PRO A 286 9.80 4.49 3.81
CA PRO A 286 10.11 5.89 3.54
C PRO A 286 9.15 6.51 2.52
N GLY A 287 8.35 5.69 1.82
CA GLY A 287 7.64 6.12 0.63
C GLY A 287 8.59 6.40 -0.55
N GLY A 288 8.05 6.97 -1.62
CA GLY A 288 8.79 7.42 -2.79
C GLY A 288 8.37 6.73 -4.08
N SER A 289 8.95 7.20 -5.20
CA SER A 289 8.68 6.67 -6.53
C SER A 289 9.14 5.22 -6.63
N HIS A 290 8.25 4.35 -7.11
CA HIS A 290 8.53 2.94 -7.30
C HIS A 290 7.80 2.41 -8.53
N ASN A 291 8.10 1.17 -8.86
CA ASN A 291 7.33 0.39 -9.81
C ASN A 291 7.54 -1.09 -9.51
N ALA A 292 6.62 -1.90 -10.01
CA ALA A 292 6.58 -3.35 -9.79
C ALA A 292 7.87 -4.09 -10.15
N ASN A 293 8.74 -3.52 -10.99
CA ASN A 293 9.89 -4.22 -11.59
C ASN A 293 11.24 -3.77 -11.00
N SER A 294 11.27 -2.72 -10.19
CA SER A 294 12.50 -2.16 -9.65
C SER A 294 12.95 -2.90 -8.38
N VAL A 295 14.27 -2.95 -8.19
CA VAL A 295 14.88 -3.25 -6.89
C VAL A 295 14.89 -1.94 -6.08
N ILE A 296 14.10 -1.86 -5.02
CA ILE A 296 13.87 -0.66 -4.21
C ILE A 296 14.13 -0.92 -2.72
N ASP A 297 13.95 0.09 -1.87
CA ASP A 297 14.06 -0.06 -0.42
C ASP A 297 13.14 -1.17 0.09
N PRO A 298 13.64 -2.20 0.80
CA PRO A 298 12.81 -3.33 1.27
C PRO A 298 11.65 -2.94 2.18
N ARG A 299 11.72 -1.81 2.87
CA ARG A 299 10.60 -1.29 3.68
C ARG A 299 9.49 -0.73 2.79
N LEU A 300 9.86 -0.09 1.69
CA LEU A 300 8.92 0.37 0.66
C LEU A 300 8.34 -0.81 -0.11
N ALA A 301 9.18 -1.74 -0.58
CA ALA A 301 8.71 -2.94 -1.27
C ALA A 301 7.73 -3.76 -0.42
N TRP A 302 7.96 -3.87 0.89
CA TRP A 302 7.01 -4.49 1.82
C TRP A 302 5.67 -3.75 1.88
N SER A 303 5.68 -2.43 2.04
CA SER A 303 4.47 -1.62 2.14
C SER A 303 3.59 -1.76 0.90
N GLU A 304 4.19 -1.61 -0.29
CA GLU A 304 3.49 -1.76 -1.57
C GLU A 304 3.06 -3.21 -1.84
N GLY A 305 3.94 -4.17 -1.50
CA GLY A 305 3.68 -5.59 -1.71
C GLY A 305 2.55 -6.11 -0.82
N TRP A 306 2.51 -5.66 0.44
CA TRP A 306 1.41 -5.95 1.36
C TRP A 306 0.08 -5.35 0.88
N ALA A 307 0.09 -4.09 0.45
CA ALA A 307 -1.11 -3.42 -0.05
C ALA A 307 -1.69 -4.12 -1.29
N THR A 308 -0.83 -4.50 -2.23
CA THR A 308 -1.21 -5.28 -3.42
C THR A 308 -1.74 -6.66 -3.02
N TYR A 309 -1.02 -7.41 -2.17
CA TYR A 309 -1.45 -8.71 -1.64
C TYR A 309 -2.85 -8.65 -0.99
N PHE A 310 -3.06 -7.68 -0.10
CA PHE A 310 -4.31 -7.52 0.62
C PHE A 310 -5.46 -7.19 -0.34
N SER A 311 -5.21 -6.36 -1.35
CA SER A 311 -6.17 -6.04 -2.41
C SER A 311 -6.62 -7.28 -3.17
N MET A 312 -5.69 -8.15 -3.54
CA MET A 312 -6.02 -9.39 -4.27
C MET A 312 -6.79 -10.38 -3.38
N SER A 313 -6.30 -10.61 -2.15
CA SER A 313 -6.87 -11.57 -1.20
C SER A 313 -8.28 -11.19 -0.77
N SER A 314 -8.48 -9.94 -0.33
CA SER A 314 -9.78 -9.49 0.19
C SER A 314 -10.89 -9.39 -0.86
N ARG A 315 -10.50 -9.28 -2.14
CA ARG A 315 -11.42 -9.30 -3.29
C ARG A 315 -11.61 -10.70 -3.88
N ALA A 316 -10.88 -11.70 -3.39
CA ALA A 316 -10.80 -13.04 -3.98
C ALA A 316 -10.52 -12.98 -5.50
N SER A 317 -9.52 -12.18 -5.90
CA SER A 317 -9.17 -11.97 -7.31
C SER A 317 -7.68 -11.69 -7.47
N PRO A 318 -6.94 -12.47 -8.29
CA PRO A 318 -5.50 -12.25 -8.51
C PRO A 318 -5.21 -11.11 -9.50
N MET A 319 -6.24 -10.41 -9.99
CA MET A 319 -6.13 -9.42 -11.04
C MET A 319 -5.95 -8.01 -10.46
N TYR A 320 -4.76 -7.43 -10.66
CA TYR A 320 -4.54 -6.00 -10.50
C TYR A 320 -4.86 -5.28 -11.82
N ILE A 321 -5.88 -4.42 -11.77
CA ILE A 321 -6.39 -3.69 -12.93
C ILE A 321 -6.48 -2.21 -12.55
N ASP A 322 -5.83 -1.38 -13.36
CA ASP A 322 -5.82 0.08 -13.29
C ASP A 322 -6.09 0.58 -14.72
N THR A 323 -7.17 1.33 -14.87
CA THR A 323 -7.71 1.79 -16.14
C THR A 323 -7.56 3.30 -16.31
N TYR A 324 -7.54 3.74 -17.57
CA TYR A 324 -7.74 5.15 -17.87
C TYR A 324 -8.89 5.35 -18.83
N GLY A 325 -9.60 6.46 -18.62
CA GLY A 325 -10.80 6.87 -19.32
C GLY A 325 -11.84 5.75 -19.41
N ASN A 326 -12.79 5.88 -20.35
CA ASN A 326 -13.87 4.91 -20.48
C ASN A 326 -14.45 4.89 -21.90
N THR A 327 -15.45 4.03 -22.14
CA THR A 327 -16.08 3.85 -23.47
C THR A 327 -16.76 5.09 -24.04
N ASP A 328 -16.98 6.14 -23.25
CA ASP A 328 -17.57 7.41 -23.71
C ASP A 328 -16.48 8.40 -24.17
N GLY A 329 -15.21 8.02 -24.04
CA GLY A 329 -14.04 8.76 -24.51
C GLY A 329 -12.93 7.82 -25.01
N THR A 330 -11.71 8.04 -24.53
CA THR A 330 -10.57 7.14 -24.80
C THR A 330 -10.38 6.22 -23.63
N THR A 331 -10.38 4.91 -23.86
CA THR A 331 -10.20 3.92 -22.80
C THR A 331 -8.94 3.07 -23.00
N GLY A 332 -8.34 2.65 -21.89
CA GLY A 332 -7.20 1.76 -21.86
C GLY A 332 -6.90 1.27 -20.44
N LYS A 333 -5.69 0.76 -20.27
CA LYS A 333 -5.18 0.25 -18.99
C LYS A 333 -3.76 0.74 -18.78
N TYR A 334 -3.46 1.29 -17.61
CA TYR A 334 -2.08 1.42 -17.16
C TYR A 334 -1.57 0.09 -16.65
N PHE A 335 -2.41 -0.61 -15.89
CA PHE A 335 -2.09 -1.92 -15.34
C PHE A 335 -3.14 -2.98 -15.67
N TYR A 336 -2.63 -4.15 -16.02
CA TYR A 336 -3.40 -5.36 -16.20
C TYR A 336 -2.45 -6.51 -15.96
N HIS A 337 -2.58 -7.13 -14.79
CA HIS A 337 -1.66 -8.17 -14.38
C HIS A 337 -2.40 -9.16 -13.48
N ASN A 338 -2.24 -10.43 -13.80
CA ASN A 338 -2.59 -11.52 -12.92
C ASN A 338 -1.34 -11.81 -12.09
N LEU A 339 -1.39 -11.51 -10.79
CA LEU A 339 -0.25 -11.68 -9.88
C LEU A 339 0.10 -13.15 -9.72
N ASP A 340 -0.92 -13.97 -9.48
CA ASP A 340 -0.80 -15.41 -9.30
C ASP A 340 -0.05 -16.07 -10.48
N THR A 341 -0.52 -15.88 -11.72
CA THR A 341 0.14 -16.45 -12.91
C THR A 341 1.31 -15.62 -13.46
N ASN A 342 1.68 -14.50 -12.79
CA ASN A 342 2.64 -13.50 -13.27
C ASN A 342 2.44 -13.16 -14.77
N SER A 343 1.23 -12.72 -15.14
CA SER A 343 0.82 -12.59 -16.54
C SER A 343 0.16 -11.24 -16.87
N PRO A 344 0.66 -10.47 -17.85
CA PRO A 344 1.90 -10.71 -18.58
C PRO A 344 3.09 -10.64 -17.62
N LYS A 345 4.18 -11.36 -17.92
CA LYS A 345 5.38 -11.34 -17.07
C LYS A 345 5.89 -9.91 -16.92
N ARG A 346 5.90 -9.42 -15.68
CA ARG A 346 6.40 -8.08 -15.34
C ARG A 346 7.72 -8.14 -14.57
N ASP A 347 7.94 -9.22 -13.83
CA ASP A 347 9.25 -9.53 -13.23
C ASP A 347 10.28 -9.98 -14.30
N PRO A 348 11.60 -9.73 -14.13
CA PRO A 348 12.60 -9.75 -15.21
C PRO A 348 12.98 -11.16 -15.69
N SER A 349 12.33 -12.22 -15.18
CA SER A 349 12.43 -13.57 -15.75
C SER A 349 11.98 -13.65 -17.23
N SER A 350 11.43 -12.57 -17.78
CA SER A 350 10.99 -12.44 -19.17
C SER A 350 12.04 -11.91 -20.16
N ALA A 351 13.25 -11.51 -19.72
CA ALA A 351 14.25 -10.88 -20.60
C ALA A 351 15.72 -11.29 -20.36
N GLY A 352 15.99 -12.55 -20.01
CA GLY A 352 17.37 -13.06 -19.87
C GLY A 352 18.11 -12.58 -18.62
N TYR A 353 17.42 -11.88 -17.71
CA TYR A 353 17.89 -11.58 -16.37
C TYR A 353 17.52 -12.73 -15.43
N THR A 354 18.49 -13.23 -14.68
CA THR A 354 18.26 -14.22 -13.63
C THR A 354 18.22 -13.48 -12.30
N VAL A 355 17.06 -13.51 -11.63
CA VAL A 355 16.89 -12.88 -10.32
C VAL A 355 17.76 -13.63 -9.30
N PRO A 356 18.65 -12.95 -8.55
CA PRO A 356 19.41 -13.58 -7.48
C PRO A 356 18.51 -13.97 -6.31
N ALA A 357 18.84 -15.06 -5.61
CA ALA A 357 18.18 -15.42 -4.36
C ALA A 357 18.32 -14.29 -3.32
N GLY A 358 17.30 -14.08 -2.49
CA GLY A 358 17.20 -12.99 -1.53
C GLY A 358 16.78 -11.63 -2.11
N GLN A 359 16.81 -11.42 -3.44
CA GLN A 359 16.41 -10.14 -4.04
C GLN A 359 14.90 -9.88 -3.94
N GLY A 360 14.09 -10.92 -3.74
CA GLY A 360 12.63 -10.83 -3.66
C GLY A 360 12.17 -9.79 -2.65
N ILE A 361 12.83 -9.65 -1.50
CA ILE A 361 12.44 -8.70 -0.45
C ILE A 361 12.59 -7.22 -0.86
N PHE A 362 13.27 -6.95 -1.98
CA PHE A 362 13.44 -5.62 -2.58
C PHE A 362 12.42 -5.36 -3.71
N ARG A 363 11.48 -6.28 -3.94
CA ARG A 363 10.52 -6.25 -5.05
C ARG A 363 9.09 -6.34 -4.55
N GLU A 364 8.30 -5.30 -4.82
CA GLU A 364 6.87 -5.24 -4.49
C GLU A 364 6.10 -6.49 -4.97
N PHE A 365 6.30 -6.89 -6.23
CA PHE A 365 5.57 -8.01 -6.83
C PHE A 365 6.15 -9.37 -6.46
N GLY A 366 7.43 -9.43 -6.07
CA GLY A 366 7.94 -10.62 -5.42
C GLY A 366 7.15 -10.85 -4.14
N ILE A 367 7.08 -9.83 -3.28
CA ILE A 367 6.43 -9.91 -1.97
C ILE A 367 4.94 -10.23 -2.12
N SER A 368 4.24 -9.52 -3.02
CA SER A 368 2.81 -9.74 -3.27
C SER A 368 2.51 -11.17 -3.69
N ARG A 369 3.33 -11.73 -4.59
CA ARG A 369 3.16 -13.09 -5.10
C ARG A 369 3.51 -14.12 -4.04
N SER A 370 4.61 -13.95 -3.31
CA SER A 370 4.94 -14.85 -2.19
C SER A 370 3.80 -14.94 -1.18
N LEU A 371 3.22 -13.80 -0.79
CA LEU A 371 2.10 -13.80 0.15
C LEU A 371 0.82 -14.41 -0.44
N LEU A 372 0.55 -14.20 -1.73
CA LEU A 372 -0.60 -14.83 -2.41
C LEU A 372 -0.45 -16.34 -2.49
N ASP A 373 0.67 -16.81 -3.02
CA ASP A 373 0.98 -18.23 -3.21
C ASP A 373 0.87 -18.99 -1.87
N MET A 374 1.43 -18.41 -0.80
CA MET A 374 1.36 -18.99 0.54
C MET A 374 -0.05 -19.03 1.15
N THR A 375 -1.03 -18.28 0.64
CA THR A 375 -2.37 -18.15 1.27
C THR A 375 -3.53 -18.50 0.35
N ASP A 376 -3.28 -18.74 -0.93
CA ASP A 376 -4.27 -19.31 -1.82
C ASP A 376 -4.11 -20.84 -1.91
N ALA A 377 -5.15 -21.51 -2.39
CA ALA A 377 -5.22 -22.97 -2.44
C ALA A 377 -5.46 -23.47 -3.87
N ASP A 378 -5.20 -22.62 -4.88
CA ASP A 378 -5.57 -22.89 -6.25
C ASP A 378 -4.46 -23.59 -7.05
N ALA A 379 -4.52 -24.93 -7.02
CA ALA A 379 -3.61 -25.82 -7.76
C ALA A 379 -3.64 -25.65 -9.30
N ALA A 380 -4.39 -24.67 -9.82
CA ALA A 380 -4.42 -24.28 -11.23
C ALA A 380 -3.33 -23.26 -11.61
N SER A 381 -2.63 -22.65 -10.64
CA SER A 381 -1.46 -21.81 -10.92
C SER A 381 -0.23 -22.67 -11.21
N PRO A 382 0.65 -22.28 -12.16
CA PRO A 382 1.97 -22.90 -12.29
C PRO A 382 2.92 -22.50 -11.14
N TYR A 383 2.49 -21.62 -10.23
CA TYR A 383 3.22 -21.18 -9.04
C TYR A 383 2.68 -21.85 -7.76
N ASP A 384 1.37 -22.12 -7.63
CA ASP A 384 0.85 -23.06 -6.62
C ASP A 384 1.23 -24.50 -6.98
N SER A 385 2.40 -24.91 -6.50
CA SER A 385 2.93 -26.27 -6.62
C SER A 385 2.80 -27.07 -5.32
N ASP A 386 2.04 -26.53 -4.37
CA ASP A 386 2.45 -26.51 -2.98
C ASP A 386 1.40 -27.18 -2.07
N GLY A 387 0.10 -26.92 -2.33
CA GLY A 387 -1.02 -27.53 -1.61
C GLY A 387 -1.09 -27.24 -0.09
N THR A 388 -0.37 -26.22 0.38
CA THR A 388 -0.27 -25.77 1.78
C THR A 388 -0.78 -24.33 1.93
N GLU A 389 -2.03 -24.19 2.36
CA GLU A 389 -2.65 -22.89 2.61
C GLU A 389 -2.26 -22.38 4.02
N ILE A 390 -1.48 -21.30 4.11
CA ILE A 390 -1.29 -20.57 5.37
C ILE A 390 -2.54 -19.73 5.63
N PRO A 391 -3.21 -19.92 6.78
CA PRO A 391 -4.38 -19.11 7.08
C PRO A 391 -4.02 -17.63 7.26
N PHE A 392 -4.83 -16.73 6.71
CA PHE A 392 -4.63 -15.28 6.85
C PHE A 392 -4.54 -14.83 8.33
N ASN A 393 -5.17 -15.53 9.27
CA ASN A 393 -5.07 -15.22 10.69
C ASN A 393 -3.63 -15.34 11.24
N GLU A 394 -2.76 -16.16 10.64
CA GLU A 394 -1.35 -16.27 11.00
C GLU A 394 -0.59 -15.04 10.53
N PHE A 395 -0.82 -14.62 9.27
CA PHE A 395 -0.24 -13.40 8.72
C PHE A 395 -0.69 -12.18 9.53
N TRP A 396 -1.98 -12.11 9.86
CA TRP A 396 -2.52 -11.03 10.68
C TRP A 396 -1.96 -11.04 12.11
N ALA A 397 -1.65 -12.21 12.68
CA ALA A 397 -1.04 -12.31 14.00
C ALA A 397 0.37 -11.67 14.04
N ILE A 398 1.14 -11.77 12.95
CA ILE A 398 2.41 -11.05 12.80
C ILE A 398 2.17 -9.57 12.52
N PHE A 399 1.30 -9.28 11.54
CA PHE A 399 1.06 -7.93 11.05
C PHE A 399 0.50 -7.00 12.14
N ALA A 400 -0.43 -7.47 12.95
CA ALA A 400 -1.16 -6.67 13.94
C ALA A 400 -0.88 -7.05 15.41
N GLY A 401 -0.07 -8.08 15.66
CA GLY A 401 0.27 -8.53 17.02
C GLY A 401 1.08 -7.48 17.77
N SER A 402 0.62 -7.03 18.93
CA SER A 402 1.27 -5.93 19.68
C SER A 402 2.73 -6.19 20.09
N THR A 403 3.19 -7.45 20.07
CA THR A 403 4.59 -7.84 20.31
C THR A 403 5.34 -8.27 19.04
N LYS A 404 4.74 -8.06 17.86
CA LYS A 404 5.23 -8.45 16.53
C LYS A 404 5.62 -7.22 15.72
N PHE A 405 5.02 -6.99 14.55
CA PHE A 405 5.29 -5.81 13.73
C PHE A 405 5.09 -4.50 14.52
N PRO A 406 3.96 -4.26 15.18
CA PRO A 406 3.73 -3.06 16.00
C PRO A 406 4.71 -2.78 17.12
N ALA A 407 5.47 -3.78 17.57
CA ALA A 407 6.36 -3.60 18.70
C ALA A 407 7.40 -2.52 18.40
N SER A 408 7.64 -1.62 19.34
CA SER A 408 8.65 -0.57 19.20
C SER A 408 10.08 -1.11 19.06
N SER A 409 10.31 -2.38 19.42
CA SER A 409 11.56 -3.11 19.23
C SER A 409 11.76 -3.61 17.80
N THR A 410 10.69 -3.72 17.02
CA THR A 410 10.74 -4.13 15.62
C THR A 410 11.11 -2.91 14.78
N LYS A 411 12.20 -3.03 14.02
CA LYS A 411 12.85 -1.96 13.27
C LYS A 411 13.07 -2.39 11.83
N PHE A 412 13.06 -1.43 10.91
CA PHE A 412 13.27 -1.66 9.49
C PHE A 412 12.35 -2.74 8.93
N ARG A 413 11.05 -2.69 9.29
CA ARG A 413 10.03 -3.67 8.90
C ARG A 413 10.05 -3.89 7.40
N ASN A 414 10.26 -5.15 7.03
CA ASN A 414 10.38 -5.62 5.65
C ASN A 414 9.89 -7.07 5.58
N ALA A 415 9.77 -7.61 4.37
CA ALA A 415 9.29 -8.98 4.15
C ALA A 415 10.16 -10.05 4.85
N GLY A 416 11.48 -9.92 4.83
CA GLY A 416 12.37 -10.86 5.50
C GLY A 416 12.15 -10.92 7.01
N LEU A 417 11.88 -9.78 7.64
CA LEU A 417 11.54 -9.72 9.06
C LEU A 417 10.15 -10.34 9.34
N PHE A 418 9.21 -10.20 8.41
CA PHE A 418 7.89 -10.82 8.50
C PHE A 418 8.01 -12.34 8.58
N PHE A 419 8.69 -12.96 7.61
CA PHE A 419 8.85 -14.42 7.57
C PHE A 419 9.67 -14.94 8.75
N LYS A 420 10.70 -14.20 9.20
CA LYS A 420 11.44 -14.54 10.43
C LYS A 420 10.57 -14.53 11.69
N GLN A 421 9.59 -13.62 11.79
CA GLN A 421 8.66 -13.61 12.91
C GLN A 421 7.57 -14.69 12.79
N HIS A 422 7.20 -15.06 11.56
CA HIS A 422 6.30 -16.19 11.27
C HIS A 422 6.91 -17.52 11.72
N ASP A 423 8.18 -17.78 11.38
CA ASP A 423 8.94 -18.95 11.88
C ASP A 423 8.99 -19.05 13.40
N ALA A 424 8.94 -17.90 14.08
CA ALA A 424 9.01 -17.80 15.53
C ALA A 424 7.65 -17.90 16.23
N LEU A 425 6.54 -18.09 15.50
CA LEU A 425 5.23 -18.33 16.11
C LEU A 425 5.20 -19.68 16.82
N ALA A 426 4.47 -19.76 17.93
CA ALA A 426 4.35 -20.99 18.72
C ALA A 426 3.46 -22.05 18.04
N ALA A 427 2.51 -21.59 17.22
CA ALA A 427 1.66 -22.40 16.37
C ALA A 427 1.63 -21.72 15.00
N ASN A 428 2.45 -22.21 14.07
CA ASN A 428 2.47 -21.81 12.67
C ASN A 428 2.29 -23.02 11.76
N THR A 429 1.84 -22.75 10.55
CA THR A 429 2.20 -23.58 9.40
C THR A 429 3.73 -23.56 9.26
N ASP A 430 4.38 -24.72 9.25
CA ASP A 430 5.85 -24.79 9.09
C ASP A 430 6.21 -24.33 7.67
N ILE A 431 6.93 -23.22 7.53
CA ILE A 431 7.42 -22.70 6.23
C ILE A 431 8.90 -23.01 5.98
N THR A 432 9.57 -23.74 6.87
CA THR A 432 11.02 -23.99 6.78
C THR A 432 11.35 -25.23 5.94
N THR A 433 10.47 -26.23 5.96
CA THR A 433 10.65 -27.50 5.23
C THR A 433 9.48 -27.84 4.30
N SER A 434 8.50 -26.95 4.20
CA SER A 434 7.31 -27.12 3.36
C SER A 434 7.48 -26.52 1.98
N THR A 435 6.43 -26.72 1.19
CA THR A 435 6.24 -26.14 -0.13
C THR A 435 6.17 -24.60 -0.10
N ALA A 436 5.71 -23.98 1.00
CA ALA A 436 5.79 -22.53 1.17
C ALA A 436 7.25 -22.01 1.15
N ASN A 437 8.23 -22.82 1.58
CA ASN A 437 9.65 -22.46 1.39
C ASN A 437 10.05 -22.50 -0.09
N ALA A 438 9.46 -23.40 -0.87
CA ALA A 438 9.69 -23.47 -2.31
C ALA A 438 9.12 -22.22 -2.98
N ASP A 439 7.93 -21.76 -2.58
CA ASP A 439 7.32 -20.52 -3.08
C ASP A 439 8.19 -19.30 -2.75
N LEU A 440 8.68 -19.22 -1.50
CA LEU A 440 9.63 -18.19 -1.09
C LEU A 440 10.95 -18.26 -1.88
N GLN A 441 11.39 -19.44 -2.32
CA GLN A 441 12.57 -19.60 -3.15
C GLN A 441 12.30 -19.25 -4.63
N ASP A 442 11.13 -19.62 -5.15
CA ASP A 442 10.69 -19.33 -6.52
C ASP A 442 10.44 -17.83 -6.73
N GLU A 443 10.03 -17.13 -5.67
CA GLU A 443 9.92 -15.69 -5.61
C GLU A 443 11.20 -14.98 -5.10
N PHE A 444 12.27 -15.75 -4.85
CA PHE A 444 13.59 -15.25 -4.46
C PHE A 444 13.60 -14.46 -3.14
N MET A 445 12.65 -14.71 -2.23
CA MET A 445 12.61 -14.13 -0.88
C MET A 445 13.67 -14.72 0.05
N TYR A 446 13.91 -16.03 -0.05
CA TYR A 446 14.85 -16.75 0.80
C TYR A 446 16.22 -16.86 0.12
N ASP A 447 17.30 -16.55 0.84
CA ASP A 447 18.66 -16.85 0.40
C ASP A 447 19.11 -18.20 0.98
N PRO A 448 19.16 -19.29 0.18
CA PRO A 448 19.53 -20.60 0.67
C PRO A 448 21.02 -20.73 1.03
N ALA A 449 21.89 -19.83 0.53
CA ALA A 449 23.30 -19.82 0.88
C ALA A 449 23.54 -19.21 2.27
N ALA A 450 22.77 -18.17 2.62
CA ALA A 450 22.78 -17.56 3.94
C ALA A 450 21.88 -18.27 4.95
N ALA A 451 20.91 -19.06 4.46
CA ALA A 451 19.82 -19.62 5.24
C ALA A 451 19.05 -18.55 6.06
N ASP A 452 18.82 -17.39 5.44
CA ASP A 452 18.15 -16.24 6.06
C ASP A 452 17.30 -15.48 5.02
N TYR A 453 16.13 -15.01 5.46
CA TYR A 453 15.24 -14.13 4.70
C TYR A 453 15.70 -12.66 4.74
N LEU A 454 16.56 -12.31 5.70
CA LEU A 454 17.14 -10.97 5.85
C LEU A 454 18.52 -10.83 5.20
N ALA A 455 19.03 -11.87 4.54
CA ALA A 455 20.27 -11.76 3.81
C ALA A 455 20.19 -10.54 2.89
N HIS A 456 21.18 -9.64 2.97
CA HIS A 456 21.29 -8.39 2.21
C HIS A 456 20.50 -7.17 2.71
N TYR A 457 19.59 -7.28 3.70
CA TYR A 457 18.92 -6.12 4.29
C TYR A 457 18.73 -6.16 5.81
N ALA A 458 19.16 -5.08 6.47
CA ALA A 458 19.05 -4.90 7.92
C ALA A 458 19.62 -6.07 8.72
N THR A 459 20.68 -6.72 8.23
CA THR A 459 21.30 -7.83 8.95
C THR A 459 21.77 -7.35 10.33
N PRO A 460 21.31 -7.97 11.43
CA PRO A 460 21.77 -7.61 12.76
C PRO A 460 23.29 -7.77 12.89
N VAL A 461 23.96 -6.71 13.33
CA VAL A 461 25.40 -6.76 13.61
C VAL A 461 25.67 -7.72 14.77
N ALA A 462 26.15 -8.93 14.46
CA ALA A 462 26.60 -9.90 15.44
C ALA A 462 28.09 -9.70 15.77
N SER A 463 28.43 -9.57 17.05
CA SER A 463 29.83 -9.52 17.51
C SER A 463 30.39 -10.93 17.69
N GLY A 464 31.47 -11.27 16.99
CA GLY A 464 32.12 -12.58 17.11
C GLY A 464 33.19 -12.81 16.03
N ALA A 465 33.96 -13.89 16.12
CA ALA A 465 34.93 -14.25 15.09
C ALA A 465 34.19 -14.65 13.80
N CYS A 466 33.85 -13.67 12.97
CA CYS A 466 33.26 -13.94 11.67
C CYS A 466 34.29 -14.63 10.78
N THR A 467 33.88 -15.77 10.20
CA THR A 467 34.65 -16.53 9.22
C THR A 467 34.32 -16.17 7.78
N ASP A 468 33.14 -15.61 7.55
CA ASP A 468 32.66 -15.27 6.22
C ASP A 468 33.29 -13.97 5.74
N THR A 469 33.37 -13.80 4.42
CA THR A 469 33.95 -12.60 3.82
C THR A 469 32.87 -11.92 3.01
N ALA A 470 32.57 -10.66 3.36
CA ALA A 470 31.57 -9.88 2.65
C ALA A 470 32.08 -9.58 1.24
N SER A 471 31.21 -9.78 0.25
CA SER A 471 31.52 -9.50 -1.14
C SER A 471 30.35 -8.79 -1.79
N ILE A 472 30.65 -7.75 -2.55
CA ILE A 472 29.67 -6.90 -3.21
C ILE A 472 30.01 -6.79 -4.70
N LYS A 473 29.00 -6.97 -5.54
CA LYS A 473 29.14 -6.87 -7.00
C LYS A 473 27.98 -6.04 -7.52
N PRO A 474 28.22 -4.80 -8.01
CA PRO A 474 27.15 -3.95 -8.49
C PRO A 474 26.45 -4.60 -9.69
N ALA A 475 25.20 -4.23 -9.89
CA ALA A 475 24.40 -4.60 -11.05
C ALA A 475 23.46 -3.44 -11.40
N ASN A 476 23.06 -3.34 -12.67
CA ASN A 476 22.03 -2.38 -13.02
C ASN A 476 20.71 -2.74 -12.34
N ASN A 477 19.83 -1.75 -12.17
CA ASN A 477 18.42 -2.04 -11.93
C ASN A 477 17.77 -2.44 -13.27
N ASN A 478 16.65 -3.15 -13.24
CA ASN A 478 16.04 -3.63 -14.48
C ASN A 478 15.57 -2.48 -15.39
N ASP A 479 15.23 -1.34 -14.79
CA ASP A 479 14.68 -0.16 -15.44
C ASP A 479 15.66 1.02 -15.49
N LYS A 480 16.79 0.94 -14.77
CA LYS A 480 17.76 2.03 -14.61
C LYS A 480 19.19 1.51 -14.65
N ASN A 481 20.05 2.22 -15.37
CA ASN A 481 21.48 1.93 -15.37
C ASN A 481 22.15 2.64 -14.21
N GLU A 482 23.06 1.93 -13.54
CA GLU A 482 23.94 2.49 -12.52
C GLU A 482 24.81 3.61 -13.09
N ASP A 483 24.86 4.74 -12.36
CA ASP A 483 25.64 5.92 -12.72
C ASP A 483 26.35 6.59 -11.52
N GLY A 484 26.37 5.90 -10.37
CA GLY A 484 26.91 6.39 -9.11
C GLY A 484 25.98 7.30 -8.32
N SER A 485 24.76 7.56 -8.80
CA SER A 485 23.74 8.24 -8.01
C SER A 485 22.97 7.28 -7.10
N PHE A 486 22.47 7.79 -5.97
CA PHE A 486 21.57 7.02 -5.10
C PHE A 486 20.25 6.62 -5.81
N GLU A 487 19.75 7.46 -6.72
CA GLU A 487 18.48 7.22 -7.42
C GLU A 487 18.53 5.99 -8.34
N ASN A 488 19.69 5.77 -8.96
CA ASN A 488 19.92 4.67 -9.89
C ASN A 488 20.67 3.48 -9.24
N SER A 489 21.03 3.58 -7.97
CA SER A 489 21.72 2.51 -7.26
C SER A 489 20.78 1.32 -7.04
N ASN A 490 21.23 0.14 -7.45
CA ASN A 490 20.57 -1.12 -7.17
C ASN A 490 20.74 -1.44 -5.67
N GLN A 491 19.66 -1.33 -4.91
CA GLN A 491 19.69 -1.51 -3.47
C GLN A 491 19.99 -2.95 -3.02
N PHE A 492 19.91 -3.95 -3.91
CA PHE A 492 20.32 -5.31 -3.59
C PHE A 492 21.80 -5.57 -3.93
N SER A 493 22.21 -5.29 -5.17
CA SER A 493 23.53 -5.72 -5.66
C SER A 493 24.65 -4.72 -5.37
N SER A 494 24.32 -3.43 -5.31
CA SER A 494 25.29 -2.34 -5.17
C SER A 494 25.37 -1.82 -3.74
N ASN A 495 24.66 -2.46 -2.80
CA ASN A 495 24.55 -2.05 -1.42
C ASN A 495 24.49 -3.26 -0.47
N ASP A 496 25.18 -3.17 0.67
CA ASP A 496 24.96 -4.05 1.82
C ASP A 496 24.46 -3.22 3.00
N PHE A 497 23.45 -3.72 3.71
CA PHE A 497 22.74 -3.01 4.78
C PHE A 497 22.79 -3.76 6.11
N TYR A 498 23.33 -3.13 7.15
CA TYR A 498 23.50 -3.72 8.48
C TYR A 498 22.72 -2.95 9.55
N HIS A 499 21.99 -3.67 10.38
CA HIS A 499 21.30 -3.11 11.55
C HIS A 499 22.24 -3.06 12.76
N LEU A 500 22.59 -1.84 13.17
CA LEU A 500 23.32 -1.57 14.40
C LEU A 500 22.36 -1.12 15.52
N THR A 501 22.22 -1.94 16.56
CA THR A 501 21.64 -1.51 17.84
C THR A 501 22.75 -0.97 18.74
N HIS A 502 22.72 0.32 19.06
CA HIS A 502 23.76 0.99 19.84
C HIS A 502 23.25 1.39 21.23
N ALA A 503 24.04 1.13 22.27
CA ALA A 503 23.68 1.41 23.66
C ALA A 503 23.92 2.87 24.10
N GLY A 504 24.46 3.71 23.20
CA GLY A 504 24.95 5.05 23.47
C GLY A 504 26.44 5.07 23.81
N GLY A 505 27.11 6.19 23.52
CA GLY A 505 28.55 6.39 23.75
C GLY A 505 29.37 6.35 22.45
N SER A 506 30.64 5.96 22.53
CA SER A 506 31.52 6.02 21.34
C SER A 506 31.14 4.98 20.28
N LEU A 507 31.33 5.36 19.02
CA LEU A 507 31.24 4.46 17.86
C LEU A 507 32.44 4.69 16.95
N ASN A 508 33.08 3.62 16.50
CA ASN A 508 34.03 3.64 15.39
C ASN A 508 33.60 2.59 14.37
N LEU A 509 33.36 3.04 13.14
CA LEU A 509 33.14 2.19 11.98
C LEU A 509 34.36 2.28 11.07
N SER A 510 34.82 1.16 10.55
CA SER A 510 35.87 1.13 9.53
C SER A 510 35.58 0.08 8.47
N LEU A 511 35.70 0.47 7.20
CA LEU A 511 35.56 -0.38 6.04
C LEU A 511 36.93 -0.55 5.38
N VAL A 512 37.32 -1.80 5.11
CA VAL A 512 38.60 -2.11 4.48
C VAL A 512 38.39 -3.04 3.29
N THR A 513 38.65 -2.54 2.09
CA THR A 513 38.68 -3.35 0.87
C THR A 513 39.84 -4.36 0.93
N LYS A 514 39.53 -5.65 0.76
CA LYS A 514 40.49 -6.76 0.73
C LYS A 514 40.92 -7.12 -0.67
N SER A 515 39.98 -7.14 -1.61
CA SER A 515 40.24 -7.35 -3.02
C SER A 515 39.16 -6.68 -3.87
N GLY A 516 39.47 -6.49 -5.15
CA GLY A 516 38.66 -5.69 -6.07
C GLY A 516 39.24 -4.29 -6.23
N THR A 517 38.63 -3.51 -7.11
CA THR A 517 39.10 -2.18 -7.49
C THR A 517 38.00 -1.12 -7.46
N LEU A 518 36.77 -1.51 -7.07
CA LEU A 518 35.67 -0.57 -6.98
C LEU A 518 35.82 0.32 -5.75
N ASP A 519 35.25 1.49 -5.89
CA ASP A 519 35.13 2.50 -4.85
C ASP A 519 33.97 2.13 -3.94
N LEU A 520 34.26 1.92 -2.65
CA LEU A 520 33.24 1.55 -1.65
C LEU A 520 33.07 2.71 -0.67
N ASP A 521 31.86 3.21 -0.58
CA ASP A 521 31.46 4.28 0.33
C ASP A 521 30.79 3.70 1.58
N LEU A 522 31.00 4.36 2.71
CA LEU A 522 30.42 3.97 4.00
C LEU A 522 29.46 5.06 4.49
N TYR A 523 28.23 4.68 4.77
CA TYR A 523 27.19 5.55 5.29
C TYR A 523 26.63 5.03 6.62
N LEU A 524 26.31 5.95 7.52
CA LEU A 524 25.54 5.69 8.73
C LEU A 524 24.26 6.51 8.69
N TYR A 525 23.13 5.82 8.77
CA TYR A 525 21.79 6.37 8.72
C TYR A 525 21.09 6.23 10.08
N LYS A 526 20.12 7.12 10.34
CA LYS A 526 19.16 6.95 11.43
C LYS A 526 18.16 5.83 11.10
N GLU A 527 17.37 5.41 12.09
CA GLU A 527 16.33 4.39 11.92
C GLU A 527 15.31 4.72 10.84
N ASP A 528 14.85 5.97 10.79
CA ASP A 528 13.78 6.49 9.93
C ASP A 528 14.30 7.01 8.58
N TYR A 529 15.46 6.52 8.13
CA TYR A 529 16.15 7.11 6.98
C TYR A 529 15.39 6.97 5.66
N THR A 530 15.58 7.94 4.78
CA THR A 530 15.37 7.79 3.33
C THR A 530 16.71 7.55 2.66
N TYR A 531 16.83 6.50 1.85
CA TYR A 531 18.07 6.16 1.15
C TYR A 531 18.56 7.33 0.27
N GLY A 532 19.84 7.67 0.38
CA GLY A 532 20.47 8.79 -0.34
C GLY A 532 20.06 10.20 0.07
N GLU A 533 19.09 10.36 0.99
CA GLU A 533 18.65 11.69 1.42
C GLU A 533 19.62 12.29 2.45
N GLY A 534 20.20 13.45 2.14
CA GLY A 534 21.23 14.08 2.99
C GLY A 534 20.79 14.41 4.42
N SER A 535 19.50 14.66 4.67
CA SER A 535 18.94 14.88 6.01
C SER A 535 18.89 13.61 6.87
N SER A 536 18.87 12.44 6.22
CA SER A 536 18.79 11.13 6.82
C SER A 536 20.17 10.50 7.09
N ILE A 537 21.20 10.93 6.36
CA ILE A 537 22.60 10.52 6.57
C ILE A 537 23.14 11.19 7.84
N LEU A 538 23.48 10.39 8.84
CA LEU A 538 24.09 10.89 10.08
C LEU A 538 25.59 11.17 9.91
N ALA A 539 26.29 10.31 9.17
CA ALA A 539 27.68 10.50 8.77
C ALA A 539 28.00 9.62 7.56
N SER A 540 29.03 10.00 6.81
CA SER A 540 29.56 9.22 5.71
C SER A 540 31.07 9.36 5.60
N SER A 541 31.69 8.42 4.90
CA SER A 541 33.08 8.46 4.46
C SER A 541 33.12 7.91 3.03
N THR A 542 33.71 8.67 2.12
CA THR A 542 33.67 8.42 0.67
C THR A 542 35.04 8.67 0.01
N ASN A 543 36.08 7.98 0.48
CA ASN A 543 37.43 8.13 -0.08
C ASN A 543 37.57 7.33 -1.37
N ASN A 544 38.00 8.00 -2.44
CA ASN A 544 38.09 7.37 -3.75
C ASN A 544 38.93 6.08 -3.79
N GLY A 545 38.39 5.08 -4.47
CA GLY A 545 39.09 3.88 -4.90
C GLY A 545 39.13 2.79 -3.82
N THR A 546 40.31 2.30 -3.48
CA THR A 546 40.45 1.21 -2.48
C THR A 546 40.92 1.71 -1.12
N ALA A 547 40.83 3.02 -0.89
CA ALA A 547 41.12 3.62 0.40
C ALA A 547 40.13 3.09 1.46
N SER A 548 40.55 3.08 2.72
CA SER A 548 39.67 2.63 3.81
C SER A 548 38.71 3.75 4.21
N GLU A 549 37.45 3.39 4.45
CA GLU A 549 36.46 4.31 4.99
C GLU A 549 36.43 4.27 6.51
N SER A 550 36.14 5.41 7.14
CA SER A 550 35.99 5.47 8.58
C SER A 550 35.00 6.52 9.04
N ILE A 551 34.12 6.14 9.97
CA ILE A 551 33.18 7.03 10.65
C ILE A 551 33.44 6.91 12.15
N SER A 552 33.51 8.03 12.86
CA SER A 552 33.76 8.01 14.31
C SER A 552 32.91 9.04 15.06
N PHE A 553 32.31 8.59 16.16
CA PHE A 553 31.59 9.43 17.12
C PHE A 553 32.23 9.25 18.49
N SER A 554 32.53 10.37 19.15
CA SER A 554 32.90 10.36 20.58
C SER A 554 31.71 10.04 21.47
N SER A 555 30.50 10.40 21.03
CA SER A 555 29.23 10.13 21.71
C SER A 555 28.08 10.10 20.70
N LEU A 556 27.61 8.90 20.36
CA LEU A 556 26.37 8.62 19.64
C LEU A 556 25.27 8.31 20.67
N PRO A 557 24.02 8.78 20.49
CA PRO A 557 22.89 8.36 21.33
C PRO A 557 22.62 6.85 21.24
N ALA A 558 21.91 6.32 22.24
CA ALA A 558 21.37 4.98 22.15
C ALA A 558 20.25 4.93 21.09
N GLY A 559 20.17 3.85 20.32
CA GLY A 559 19.15 3.68 19.29
C GLY A 559 19.50 2.63 18.23
N SER A 560 18.64 2.54 17.22
CA SER A 560 18.87 1.73 16.02
C SER A 560 19.40 2.59 14.89
N TYR A 561 20.38 2.06 14.17
CA TYR A 561 21.03 2.73 13.05
C TYR A 561 21.20 1.74 11.90
N MET A 562 21.22 2.26 10.69
CA MET A 562 21.51 1.49 9.48
C MET A 562 22.92 1.85 8.99
N ILE A 563 23.82 0.86 8.92
CA ILE A 563 25.10 1.01 8.23
C ILE A 563 24.89 0.54 6.80
N ASN A 564 25.31 1.34 5.83
CA ASN A 564 25.28 0.97 4.43
C ASN A 564 26.68 1.03 3.84
N VAL A 565 27.11 -0.08 3.23
CA VAL A 565 28.29 -0.15 2.37
C VAL A 565 27.77 -0.07 0.94
N MET A 566 28.09 1.00 0.23
CA MET A 566 27.63 1.26 -1.13
C MET A 566 28.79 1.19 -2.11
N VAL A 567 28.56 0.63 -3.29
CA VAL A 567 29.51 0.74 -4.40
C VAL A 567 29.28 2.05 -5.15
N TYR A 568 30.30 2.90 -5.29
CA TYR A 568 30.22 4.09 -6.13
C TYR A 568 30.45 3.73 -7.60
N THR A 569 29.36 3.66 -8.37
CA THR A 569 29.34 3.10 -9.75
C THR A 569 29.56 4.12 -10.87
N ALA A 570 29.87 5.39 -10.57
CA ALA A 570 30.03 6.42 -11.60
C ALA A 570 31.09 6.09 -12.66
N GLY A 571 32.18 5.42 -12.26
CA GLY A 571 33.22 4.96 -13.18
C GLY A 571 32.82 3.78 -14.08
N LEU A 572 31.69 3.13 -13.79
CA LEU A 572 31.14 1.99 -14.53
C LEU A 572 30.03 2.40 -15.50
N ALA A 573 29.53 3.63 -15.40
CA ALA A 573 28.42 4.13 -16.21
C ALA A 573 28.66 3.92 -17.71
N GLY A 574 27.71 3.27 -18.39
CA GLY A 574 27.79 2.99 -19.83
C GLY A 574 28.76 1.88 -20.25
N THR A 575 29.40 1.18 -19.29
CA THR A 575 30.22 -0.01 -19.56
C THR A 575 29.38 -1.30 -19.45
N SER A 576 29.94 -2.43 -19.89
CA SER A 576 29.22 -3.71 -19.85
C SER A 576 29.23 -4.30 -18.44
N GLU A 577 28.05 -4.55 -17.86
CA GLU A 577 27.90 -5.17 -16.53
C GLU A 577 28.66 -6.49 -16.38
N ALA A 578 28.78 -7.28 -17.45
CA ALA A 578 29.55 -8.53 -17.45
C ALA A 578 31.04 -8.34 -17.10
N THR A 579 31.55 -7.12 -17.21
CA THR A 579 32.94 -6.75 -16.91
C THR A 579 33.13 -6.15 -15.52
N TRP A 580 32.05 -5.91 -14.78
CA TRP A 580 32.13 -5.28 -13.47
C TRP A 580 32.74 -6.24 -12.44
N PRO A 581 33.80 -5.81 -11.73
CA PRO A 581 34.49 -6.66 -10.77
C PRO A 581 33.66 -6.82 -9.49
N THR A 582 33.96 -7.88 -8.74
CA THR A 582 33.48 -8.06 -7.37
C THR A 582 34.48 -7.44 -6.40
N ASN A 583 34.01 -6.67 -5.43
CA ASN A 583 34.79 -6.25 -4.29
C ASN A 583 34.57 -7.20 -3.12
N VAL A 584 35.62 -7.39 -2.33
CA VAL A 584 35.59 -8.14 -1.07
C VAL A 584 36.07 -7.19 0.01
N TYR A 585 35.36 -7.09 1.12
CA TYR A 585 35.67 -6.12 2.16
C TYR A 585 35.50 -6.71 3.57
N ASP A 586 36.10 -6.02 4.54
CA ASP A 586 35.79 -6.20 5.96
C ASP A 586 35.17 -4.91 6.50
N LEU A 587 34.06 -5.06 7.21
CA LEU A 587 33.47 -4.00 8.04
C LEU A 587 33.83 -4.25 9.51
N PHE A 588 34.20 -3.19 10.22
CA PHE A 588 34.52 -3.23 11.64
C PHE A 588 33.62 -2.27 12.42
N VAL A 589 33.09 -2.74 13.55
CA VAL A 589 32.38 -1.94 14.55
C VAL A 589 33.18 -2.01 15.86
N ASN A 590 33.71 -0.87 16.31
CA ASN A 590 34.58 -0.77 17.49
C ASN A 590 35.72 -1.83 17.48
N SER A 591 36.39 -1.96 16.33
CA SER A 591 37.45 -2.95 16.07
C SER A 591 37.02 -4.43 16.01
N SER A 592 35.74 -4.73 16.19
CA SER A 592 35.20 -6.07 15.97
C SER A 592 34.76 -6.20 14.52
N ARG A 593 35.25 -7.23 13.82
CA ARG A 593 34.81 -7.55 12.45
C ARG A 593 33.34 -7.99 12.50
N VAL A 594 32.54 -7.51 11.55
CA VAL A 594 31.10 -7.83 11.44
C VAL A 594 30.81 -8.36 10.03
N CYS A 595 29.77 -9.18 9.90
CA CYS A 595 29.38 -9.81 8.65
C CYS A 595 27.89 -9.60 8.36
N PRO A 596 27.54 -9.59 7.06
CA PRO A 596 26.17 -9.41 6.60
C PRO A 596 25.31 -10.65 6.85
#